data_AF-A0A7D5GH95-F1
#
_entry.id   AF-A0A7D5GH95-F1
#
_cell.length_a   1.000
_cell.length_b   1.000
_cell.length_c   1.000
_cell.angle_alpha   90.00
_cell.angle_beta   90.00
_cell.angle_gamma   90.00
#
_symmetry.space_group_name_H-M   'P 1'
#
loop_
_entity.id
_entity.type
_entity.pdbx_description
1 polymer ?
#
loop_
_entity_poly.entity_id
_entity_poly.type
_entity_poly.pdbx_seq_one_letter_code
_entity_poly.pdbx_strand_id
1 'polypeptide(L)' 'MTEDFFDLCELGIDKTVAVHVFLNRLHALSFPPFDNNGIEEGGETYSVNIWKETTDVAPEGRHLLSY' A
#
# COMPACT_ATOMS: atom_id res chain seq x y z
N MET A 1 -18.65 13.46 0.55
CA MET A 1 -17.22 13.65 0.92
C MET A 1 -16.61 12.28 1.22
N THR A 2 -16.70 11.36 0.25
CA THR A 2 -16.31 9.94 0.38
C THR A 2 -15.79 9.41 -0.96
N GLU A 3 -16.25 9.98 -2.09
CA GLU A 3 -15.77 9.68 -3.45
C GLU A 3 -14.25 9.83 -3.59
N ASP A 4 -13.66 10.93 -3.07
CA ASP A 4 -12.20 11.14 -3.10
C ASP A 4 -11.41 10.00 -2.43
N PHE A 5 -11.97 9.33 -1.42
CA PHE A 5 -11.33 8.20 -0.76
C PHE A 5 -11.46 6.91 -1.59
N PHE A 6 -12.62 6.64 -2.16
CA PHE A 6 -12.84 5.47 -3.01
C PHE A 6 -12.00 5.53 -4.29
N ASP A 7 -11.86 6.71 -4.90
CA ASP A 7 -10.99 6.92 -6.06
C ASP A 7 -9.51 6.66 -5.73
N LEU A 8 -9.11 6.92 -4.47
CA LEU A 8 -7.78 6.60 -3.96
C LEU A 8 -7.59 5.11 -3.68
N CYS A 9 -8.65 4.36 -3.39
CA CYS A 9 -8.61 2.90 -3.21
C CYS A 9 -8.42 2.14 -4.54
N GLU A 10 -8.90 2.68 -5.66
CA GLU A 10 -8.87 2.01 -6.96
C GLU A 10 -7.54 2.22 -7.71
N LEU A 11 -6.75 1.15 -7.82
CA LEU A 11 -5.46 1.16 -8.50
C LEU A 11 -5.65 0.85 -9.99
N GLY A 12 -5.88 1.88 -10.79
CA GLY A 12 -6.03 1.71 -12.25
C GLY A 12 -4.77 1.15 -12.91
N ILE A 13 -4.89 -0.02 -13.55
CA ILE A 13 -3.78 -0.79 -14.13
C ILE A 13 -3.09 -0.09 -15.31
N ASP A 14 -3.81 0.75 -16.04
CA ASP A 14 -3.30 1.41 -17.25
C ASP A 14 -2.66 2.79 -16.97
N LYS A 15 -2.60 3.21 -15.70
CA LYS A 15 -2.09 4.54 -15.33
C LYS A 15 -0.57 4.53 -15.22
N THR A 16 0.10 5.36 -16.01
CA THR A 16 1.52 5.66 -15.81
C THR A 16 1.70 6.63 -14.65
N VAL A 17 2.45 6.22 -13.62
CA VAL A 17 2.72 7.02 -12.42
C VAL A 17 4.21 6.95 -12.04
N ALA A 18 4.70 7.95 -11.32
CA ALA A 18 6.03 7.87 -10.74
C ALA A 18 6.05 6.84 -9.59
N VAL A 19 7.09 6.00 -9.54
CA VAL A 19 7.20 4.90 -8.56
C VAL A 19 7.06 5.40 -7.11
N HIS A 20 7.68 6.52 -6.76
CA HIS A 20 7.59 7.08 -5.39
C HIS A 20 6.16 7.51 -5.01
N VAL A 21 5.39 8.05 -5.96
CA VAL A 21 3.98 8.42 -5.74
C VAL A 21 3.14 7.17 -5.51
N PHE A 22 3.37 6.13 -6.31
CA PHE A 22 2.67 4.86 -6.19
C PHE A 22 2.95 4.17 -4.85
N LEU A 23 4.21 4.09 -4.45
CA LEU A 23 4.60 3.50 -3.16
C LEU A 23 4.07 4.30 -1.97
N ASN A 24 4.04 5.63 -2.05
CA ASN A 24 3.44 6.46 -1.00
C ASN A 24 1.92 6.23 -0.89
N ARG A 25 1.23 6.09 -2.03
CA ARG A 25 -0.21 5.76 -2.07
C ARG A 25 -0.47 4.38 -1.48
N LEU A 26 0.26 3.35 -1.91
CA LEU A 26 0.13 2.00 -1.36
C LEU A 26 0.39 1.97 0.15
N HIS A 27 1.43 2.66 0.62
CA HIS A 27 1.73 2.74 2.04
C HIS A 27 0.62 3.41 2.87
N ALA A 28 -0.09 4.38 2.30
CA ALA A 28 -1.21 5.03 2.96
C ALA A 28 -2.46 4.12 3.05
N LEU A 29 -2.56 3.12 2.17
CA LEU A 29 -3.73 2.24 2.05
C LEU A 29 -3.52 0.86 2.69
N SER A 30 -2.27 0.42 2.84
CA SER A 30 -1.93 -0.84 3.53
C SER A 30 -1.97 -0.67 5.05
N PHE A 31 -3.16 -0.84 5.62
CA PHE A 31 -3.38 -0.82 7.08
C PHE A 31 -4.05 -2.13 7.52
N PRO A 32 -3.29 -3.15 7.96
CA PRO A 32 -3.88 -4.42 8.40
C PRO A 32 -4.90 -4.22 9.53
N PRO A 33 -6.00 -4.98 9.55
CA PRO A 33 -6.40 -6.06 8.62
C PRO A 33 -7.22 -5.58 7.41
N PHE A 34 -7.23 -4.28 7.11
CA PHE A 34 -8.13 -3.70 6.11
C PHE A 34 -7.51 -3.74 4.70
N ASP A 35 -8.25 -4.33 3.76
CA ASP A 35 -7.94 -4.33 2.33
C ASP A 35 -8.49 -3.05 1.67
N ASN A 36 -7.81 -1.92 1.88
CA ASN A 36 -8.27 -0.63 1.38
C ASN A 36 -7.86 -0.33 -0.06
N ASN A 37 -7.15 -1.24 -0.74
CA ASN A 37 -6.73 -1.03 -2.11
C ASN A 37 -7.06 -2.26 -2.97
N GLY A 38 -7.50 -2.00 -4.20
CA GLY A 38 -7.95 -3.04 -5.13
C GLY A 38 -7.47 -2.76 -6.55
N ILE A 39 -7.01 -3.81 -7.22
CA ILE A 39 -6.81 -3.85 -8.66
C ILE A 39 -7.92 -4.73 -9.24
N GLU A 40 -8.69 -4.20 -10.19
CA GLU A 40 -9.58 -5.03 -10.99
C GLU A 40 -8.87 -5.46 -12.28
N GLU A 41 -8.73 -6.77 -12.48
CA GLU A 41 -8.15 -7.34 -13.69
C GLU A 41 -8.91 -8.62 -14.05
N GLY A 42 -9.41 -8.70 -15.29
CA GLY A 42 -10.11 -9.90 -15.77
C GLY A 42 -11.42 -10.23 -15.04
N GLY A 43 -12.05 -9.26 -14.36
CA GLY A 43 -13.27 -9.45 -13.57
C GLY A 43 -13.02 -9.97 -12.15
N GLU A 44 -11.77 -10.09 -11.74
CA GLU A 44 -11.34 -10.42 -10.38
C GLU A 44 -10.77 -9.17 -9.69
N THR A 45 -10.92 -9.07 -8.37
CA THR A 45 -10.35 -7.97 -7.58
C THR A 45 -9.20 -8.48 -6.71
N TYR A 46 -8.03 -7.88 -6.87
CA TYR A 46 -6.81 -8.21 -6.14
C TYR A 46 -6.48 -7.12 -5.12
N SER A 47 -6.26 -7.49 -3.86
CA SER A 47 -5.73 -6.59 -2.82
C SER A 47 -4.20 -6.50 -2.92
N VAL A 48 -3.63 -5.30 -2.73
CA VAL A 48 -2.18 -5.05 -2.86
C VAL A 48 -1.62 -4.45 -1.58
N ASN A 49 -1.00 -5.29 -0.75
CA ASN A 49 -0.37 -4.85 0.48
C ASN A 49 1.14 -4.69 0.32
N ILE A 50 1.69 -3.56 0.80
CA ILE A 50 3.13 -3.35 0.90
C ILE A 50 3.58 -3.25 2.35
N TRP A 51 4.74 -3.83 2.63
CA TRP A 51 5.38 -3.80 3.94
C TRP A 51 6.74 -3.14 3.77
N LYS A 52 7.04 -2.14 4.60
CA LYS A 52 8.38 -1.57 4.67
C LYS A 52 9.16 -2.30 5.74
N GLU A 53 10.20 -3.02 5.33
CA GLU A 53 11.20 -3.54 6.24
C GLU A 53 12.40 -2.60 6.22
N THR A 54 12.69 -1.97 7.35
CA THR A 54 13.97 -1.29 7.53
C THR A 54 14.97 -2.38 7.91
N THR A 55 15.91 -2.67 7.00
CA THR A 55 17.10 -3.45 7.37
C THR A 55 17.99 -2.53 8.18
N ASP A 56 17.76 -2.49 9.49
CA ASP A 56 18.71 -1.90 10.42
C ASP A 56 20.03 -2.67 10.25
N VAL A 57 21.02 -2.08 9.59
CA VAL A 57 22.40 -2.31 10.03
C VAL A 57 22.47 -1.61 11.39
N ALA A 58 22.03 -2.31 12.44
CA ALA A 58 21.98 -1.73 13.77
C ALA A 58 23.39 -1.25 14.14
N PRO A 59 23.60 0.03 14.52
CA PRO A 59 24.44 0.26 15.68
C PRO A 59 23.59 -0.19 16.86
N GLU A 60 23.79 -1.45 17.25
CA GLU A 60 23.28 -2.13 18.44
C GLU A 60 21.93 -1.63 19.03
N GLY A 61 20.90 -2.46 18.88
CA GLY A 61 19.78 -2.48 19.82
C GLY A 61 18.56 -1.66 19.45
N ARG A 62 17.74 -2.18 18.53
CA ARG A 62 16.30 -1.90 18.55
C ARG A 62 15.48 -3.17 18.39
N HIS A 63 14.64 -3.41 19.40
CA HIS A 63 13.60 -4.42 19.41
C HIS A 63 12.55 -4.09 18.35
N LEU A 64 12.29 -5.03 17.45
CA LEU A 64 11.12 -5.01 16.58
C LEU A 64 9.87 -5.21 17.45
N LEU A 65 9.05 -4.17 17.57
CA LEU A 65 7.69 -4.29 18.07
C LEU A 65 6.80 -4.64 16.88
N SER A 66 6.41 -5.91 16.80
CA SER A 66 5.30 -6.38 15.97
C SER A 66 3.99 -6.11 16.71
N TYR A 67 3.07 -5.37 16.08
CA TYR A 67 1.66 -5.28 16.47
C TYR A 67 0.84 -6.34 15.74
#